data_AF-A0AAV5DWC9-F1
#
_entry.id   AF-A0AAV5DWC9-F1
#
_cell.length_a   1.000
_cell.length_b   1.000
_cell.length_c   1.000
_cell.angle_alpha   90.00
_cell.angle_beta   90.00
_cell.angle_gamma   90.00
#
_symmetry.space_group_name_H-M   'P 1'
#
loop_
_entity.id
_entity.type
_entity.pdbx_description
1 polymer ?
#
loop_
_entity_poly.entity_id
_entity_poly.type
_entity_poly.pdbx_seq_one_letter_code
_entity_poly.pdbx_strand_id
1 'polypeptide(L)'
;MAEIVAHVSSPWFQLVVLLVVLLAANATSLVRAGDTDTVAAGRPLSGNRKLVSPGGKFALGFFQTEGAAGRWYIGIWYHKLPVRTPVWVANRDRPVSDPATSRLTIAPDGNLVLLDSSGSLAWSTNTSTRAGSNENTTVVAVLLDTGNLVLAPSSKASDVLWQSFDHVGDTWLPGAKLWLDKSSGAVQGMTSWRARGDPTPGPYTLQLENTWGRYWYVLLRNDAWRGYYHGAADDMDIRIFTGALDAAASARYNFRFVENDREVYVTYGFADNSTVYRFVMDVSGQVKGCYGWRPRRRGTLCTRSP
;
A
#
# COMPACT_ATOMS: atom_id res chain seq x y z
N MET A 1 41.77 -19.52 65.74
CA MET A 1 41.31 -19.47 64.34
C MET A 1 39.78 -19.42 64.40
N ALA A 2 39.17 -18.25 64.31
CA ALA A 2 38.61 -17.66 63.07
C ALA A 2 37.59 -18.63 62.44
N GLU A 3 36.31 -18.33 62.22
CA GLU A 3 35.56 -17.09 62.01
C GLU A 3 34.08 -17.36 62.30
N ILE A 4 33.38 -16.45 62.98
CA ILE A 4 31.90 -16.41 62.98
C ILE A 4 31.52 -15.25 62.06
N VAL A 5 31.08 -15.58 60.85
CA VAL A 5 30.47 -14.61 59.93
C VAL A 5 29.07 -14.32 60.43
N ALA A 6 28.91 -13.23 61.18
CA ALA A 6 27.59 -12.69 61.51
C ALA A 6 27.09 -11.87 60.32
N HIS A 7 26.19 -12.46 59.53
CA HIS A 7 25.50 -11.76 58.45
C HIS A 7 24.44 -10.81 59.03
N VAL A 8 24.82 -9.56 59.27
CA VAL A 8 23.86 -8.50 59.61
C VAL A 8 23.24 -8.01 58.31
N SER A 9 22.07 -8.55 57.94
CA SER A 9 21.25 -7.99 56.88
C SER A 9 20.60 -6.69 57.37
N SER A 10 21.21 -5.56 57.03
CA SER A 10 20.65 -4.24 57.35
C SER A 10 19.28 -4.07 56.66
N PRO A 11 18.21 -3.71 57.40
CA PRO A 11 16.87 -3.53 56.82
C PRO A 11 16.83 -2.39 55.78
N TRP A 12 17.76 -1.43 55.90
CA TRP A 12 17.96 -0.37 54.90
C TRP A 12 18.48 -0.92 53.57
N PHE A 13 19.29 -1.97 53.59
CA PHE A 13 19.82 -2.61 52.39
C PHE A 13 18.70 -3.34 51.62
N GLN A 14 17.79 -4.00 52.33
CA GLN A 14 16.63 -4.65 51.70
C GLN A 14 15.64 -3.64 51.10
N LEU A 15 15.43 -2.49 51.76
CA LEU A 15 14.60 -1.40 51.25
C LEU A 15 15.19 -0.76 49.98
N VAL A 16 16.51 -0.54 49.93
CA VAL A 16 17.19 -0.01 48.74
C VAL A 16 17.12 -1.01 47.58
N VAL A 17 17.32 -2.30 47.84
CA VAL A 17 17.19 -3.34 46.80
C VAL A 17 15.76 -3.42 46.28
N LEU A 18 14.74 -3.37 47.15
CA LEU A 18 13.34 -3.32 46.72
C LEU A 18 13.00 -2.07 45.90
N LEU A 19 13.54 -0.91 46.28
CA LEU A 19 13.34 0.34 45.54
C LEU A 19 13.99 0.28 44.16
N VAL A 20 15.21 -0.28 44.05
CA VAL A 20 15.92 -0.49 42.77
C VAL A 20 15.19 -1.52 41.90
N VAL A 21 14.65 -2.60 42.47
CA VAL A 21 13.84 -3.58 41.75
C VAL A 21 12.51 -3.00 41.29
N LEU A 22 11.86 -2.14 42.07
CA LEU A 22 10.62 -1.44 41.69
C LEU A 22 10.87 -0.37 40.62
N LEU A 23 12.00 0.34 40.68
CA LEU A 23 12.43 1.29 39.65
C LEU A 23 12.85 0.56 38.35
N ALA A 24 13.45 -0.63 38.46
CA ALA A 24 13.80 -1.47 37.31
C ALA A 24 12.57 -2.19 36.72
N ALA A 25 11.57 -2.57 37.53
CA ALA A 25 10.30 -3.13 37.06
C ALA A 25 9.44 -2.09 36.30
N ASN A 26 9.55 -0.82 36.68
CA ASN A 26 8.96 0.30 35.96
C ASN A 26 9.81 0.81 34.78
N ALA A 27 10.99 0.22 34.55
CA ALA A 27 11.79 0.42 33.34
C ALA A 27 11.47 -0.65 32.26
N THR A 28 10.31 -1.31 32.36
CA THR A 28 9.66 -1.78 31.14
C THR A 28 9.33 -0.52 30.34
N SER A 29 10.14 -0.28 29.32
CA SER A 29 9.87 0.72 28.30
C SER A 29 8.39 0.60 27.95
N LEU A 30 7.56 1.54 28.42
CA LEU A 30 6.34 1.88 27.74
C LEU A 30 6.82 2.42 26.39
N VAL A 31 7.09 1.50 25.46
CA VAL A 31 7.10 1.82 24.04
C VAL A 31 5.68 2.30 23.83
N ARG A 32 5.51 3.61 23.94
CA ARG A 32 4.35 4.31 23.41
C ARG A 32 4.19 3.70 22.03
N ALA A 33 3.10 2.96 21.80
CA ALA A 33 2.87 2.25 20.57
C ALA A 33 2.70 3.31 19.47
N GLY A 34 3.83 3.81 18.96
CA GLY A 34 3.86 4.61 17.77
C GLY A 34 3.32 3.74 16.65
N ASP A 35 2.49 4.35 15.80
CA ASP A 35 2.12 3.70 14.56
C ASP A 35 3.41 3.32 13.83
N THR A 36 3.58 2.04 13.60
CA THR A 36 4.74 1.45 12.94
C THR A 36 4.48 1.34 11.45
N ASP A 37 5.51 1.26 10.62
CA ASP A 37 5.41 1.04 9.18
C ASP A 37 5.45 -0.44 8.78
N THR A 38 5.63 -1.36 9.75
CA THR A 38 6.03 -2.74 9.46
C THR A 38 5.02 -3.79 9.97
N VAL A 39 4.77 -4.85 9.19
CA VAL A 39 4.10 -6.10 9.59
C VAL A 39 5.14 -7.23 9.60
N ALA A 40 5.11 -8.03 10.67
CA ALA A 40 6.00 -9.18 10.87
C ALA A 40 5.20 -10.34 11.48
N ALA A 41 5.71 -11.58 11.38
CA ALA A 41 5.03 -12.78 11.89
C ALA A 41 4.64 -12.67 13.38
N GLY A 42 5.55 -12.16 14.22
CA GLY A 42 5.30 -11.94 15.65
C GLY A 42 4.50 -10.68 15.99
N ARG A 43 4.15 -9.84 14.99
CA ARG A 43 3.40 -8.61 15.19
C ARG A 43 2.36 -8.40 14.09
N PRO A 44 1.29 -9.22 14.08
CA PRO A 44 0.21 -9.08 13.12
C PRO A 44 -0.52 -7.73 13.26
N LEU A 45 -1.15 -7.30 12.17
CA LEU A 45 -2.05 -6.16 12.13
C LEU A 45 -3.50 -6.65 12.20
N SER A 46 -4.25 -6.16 13.19
CA SER A 46 -5.63 -6.55 13.51
C SER A 46 -6.41 -5.39 14.10
N GLY A 47 -7.74 -5.49 14.05
CA GLY A 47 -8.67 -4.54 14.64
C GLY A 47 -8.55 -3.13 14.05
N ASN A 48 -8.52 -2.14 14.92
CA ASN A 48 -8.39 -0.73 14.57
C ASN A 48 -6.94 -0.26 14.42
N ARG A 49 -5.96 -1.16 14.59
CA ARG A 49 -4.54 -0.82 14.40
C ARG A 49 -4.27 -0.53 12.93
N LYS A 50 -3.33 0.35 12.69
CA LYS A 50 -2.84 0.71 11.35
C LYS A 50 -1.32 0.78 11.35
N LEU A 51 -0.75 0.63 10.17
CA LEU A 51 0.60 1.10 9.90
C LEU A 51 0.56 2.54 9.41
N VAL A 52 1.63 3.28 9.67
CA VAL A 52 1.84 4.63 9.12
C VAL A 52 3.23 4.66 8.50
N SER A 53 3.31 5.15 7.26
CA SER A 53 4.61 5.29 6.58
C SER A 53 5.52 6.26 7.36
N PRO A 54 6.86 6.17 7.25
CA PRO A 54 7.79 6.96 8.07
C PRO A 54 7.54 8.47 8.09
N GLY A 55 7.26 9.09 6.95
CA GLY A 55 6.89 10.50 6.78
C GLY A 55 5.41 10.80 7.07
N GLY A 56 4.63 9.79 7.42
CA GLY A 56 3.23 9.89 7.81
C GLY A 56 2.27 10.25 6.67
N LYS A 57 2.68 10.02 5.41
CA LYS A 57 1.86 10.33 4.22
C LYS A 57 0.80 9.27 3.97
N PHE A 58 1.17 8.00 4.12
CA PHE A 58 0.28 6.87 3.89
C PHE A 58 0.04 6.09 5.18
N ALA A 59 -1.11 5.42 5.23
CA ALA A 59 -1.42 4.45 6.27
C ALA A 59 -2.00 3.17 5.63
N LEU A 60 -1.77 2.03 6.27
CA LEU A 60 -2.30 0.72 5.90
C LEU A 60 -3.12 0.17 7.07
N GLY A 61 -4.28 -0.41 6.81
CA GLY A 61 -5.05 -1.10 7.84
C GLY A 61 -6.43 -1.53 7.37
N PHE A 62 -7.25 -1.96 8.33
CA PHE A 62 -8.62 -2.36 8.04
C PHE A 62 -9.52 -1.14 7.81
N PHE A 63 -10.36 -1.23 6.80
CA PHE A 63 -11.38 -0.22 6.52
C PHE A 63 -12.63 -0.83 5.91
N GLN A 64 -13.73 -0.09 6.02
CA GLN A 64 -14.94 -0.34 5.25
C GLN A 64 -15.09 0.75 4.21
N THR A 65 -15.65 0.37 3.06
CA THR A 65 -16.13 1.32 2.07
C THR A 65 -17.54 1.78 2.43
N GLU A 66 -17.91 2.96 1.95
CA GLU A 66 -19.26 3.51 2.12
C GLU A 66 -20.30 2.53 1.54
N GLY A 67 -21.33 2.17 2.32
CA GLY A 67 -22.35 1.20 1.91
C GLY A 67 -21.94 -0.28 2.00
N ALA A 68 -20.74 -0.60 2.47
CA ALA A 68 -20.26 -1.98 2.63
C ALA A 68 -20.33 -2.46 4.09
N ALA A 69 -21.51 -2.36 4.70
CA ALA A 69 -21.74 -2.85 6.06
C ALA A 69 -21.34 -4.33 6.18
N GLY A 70 -20.55 -4.65 7.19
CA GLY A 70 -20.05 -6.00 7.45
C GLY A 70 -18.97 -6.52 6.49
N ARG A 71 -18.52 -5.72 5.51
CA ARG A 71 -17.43 -6.10 4.59
C ARG A 71 -16.20 -5.25 4.85
N TRP A 72 -15.14 -5.88 5.33
CA TRP A 72 -13.88 -5.24 5.68
C TRP A 72 -12.77 -5.59 4.70
N TYR A 73 -11.96 -4.58 4.42
CA TYR A 73 -10.84 -4.66 3.50
C TYR A 73 -9.56 -4.20 4.19
N ILE A 74 -8.43 -4.77 3.80
CA ILE A 74 -7.11 -4.23 4.05
C ILE A 74 -6.74 -3.34 2.86
N GLY A 75 -6.32 -2.11 3.15
CA GLY A 75 -5.91 -1.19 2.09
C GLY A 75 -5.04 -0.06 2.59
N ILE A 76 -4.48 0.66 1.62
CA ILE A 76 -3.60 1.81 1.82
C ILE A 76 -4.42 3.07 1.53
N TRP A 77 -4.26 4.13 2.33
CA TRP A 77 -4.87 5.43 2.09
C TRP A 77 -3.92 6.58 2.47
N TYR A 78 -4.22 7.79 2.00
CA TYR A 78 -3.54 8.99 2.49
C TYR A 78 -3.92 9.26 3.95
N HIS A 79 -2.94 9.20 4.85
CA HIS A 79 -3.18 9.22 6.29
C HIS A 79 -3.77 10.55 6.79
N LYS A 80 -3.26 11.67 6.27
CA LYS A 80 -3.58 13.02 6.77
C LYS A 80 -4.81 13.67 6.08
N LEU A 81 -5.50 12.96 5.19
CA LEU A 81 -6.73 13.48 4.59
C LEU A 81 -7.93 13.26 5.52
N PRO A 82 -8.85 14.24 5.63
CA PRO A 82 -10.02 14.13 6.51
C PRO A 82 -10.98 13.03 6.04
N VAL A 83 -11.07 12.82 4.72
CA VAL A 83 -11.87 11.76 4.10
C VAL A 83 -10.96 10.60 3.76
N ARG A 84 -11.29 9.40 4.26
CA ARG A 84 -10.53 8.18 3.97
C ARG A 84 -10.56 7.93 2.47
N THR A 85 -9.38 8.00 1.85
CA THR A 85 -9.21 7.91 0.40
C THR A 85 -8.33 6.70 0.09
N PRO A 86 -8.90 5.50 -0.10
CA PRO A 86 -8.15 4.30 -0.43
C PRO A 86 -7.48 4.43 -1.79
N VAL A 87 -6.20 4.07 -1.85
CA VAL A 87 -5.35 4.10 -3.04
C VAL A 87 -4.89 2.70 -3.45
N TRP A 88 -5.05 1.71 -2.57
CA TRP A 88 -4.80 0.30 -2.86
C TRP A 88 -5.62 -0.58 -1.92
N VAL A 89 -6.07 -1.75 -2.39
CA VAL A 89 -6.89 -2.70 -1.62
C VAL A 89 -6.42 -4.12 -1.89
N ALA A 90 -6.07 -4.86 -0.85
CA ALA A 90 -5.55 -6.23 -0.98
C ALA A 90 -6.67 -7.22 -1.36
N ASN A 91 -7.61 -7.42 -0.45
CA ASN A 91 -8.64 -8.45 -0.52
C ASN A 91 -9.92 -7.96 -1.22
N ARG A 92 -9.76 -7.32 -2.38
CA ARG A 92 -10.85 -6.67 -3.13
C ARG A 92 -12.01 -7.63 -3.46
N ASP A 93 -11.70 -8.89 -3.74
CA ASP A 93 -12.66 -9.93 -4.13
C ASP A 93 -13.27 -10.69 -2.94
N ARG A 94 -12.53 -10.73 -1.82
CA ARG A 94 -12.88 -11.52 -0.64
C ARG A 94 -12.78 -10.68 0.64
N PRO A 95 -13.79 -9.84 0.93
CA PRO A 95 -13.84 -9.09 2.19
C PRO A 95 -13.85 -10.05 3.40
N VAL A 96 -13.35 -9.56 4.54
CA VAL A 96 -13.50 -10.24 5.83
C VAL A 96 -14.64 -9.62 6.64
N SER A 97 -15.21 -10.37 7.58
CA SER A 97 -16.41 -9.94 8.32
C SER A 97 -16.11 -9.13 9.59
N ASP A 98 -14.97 -9.39 10.24
CA ASP A 98 -14.59 -8.72 11.48
C ASP A 98 -13.08 -8.43 11.52
N PRO A 99 -12.66 -7.15 11.56
CA PRO A 99 -11.25 -6.79 11.63
C PRO A 99 -10.61 -7.17 12.97
N ALA A 100 -11.37 -7.26 14.07
CA ALA A 100 -10.82 -7.56 15.40
C ALA A 100 -10.28 -9.00 15.48
N THR A 101 -10.95 -9.93 14.81
CA THR A 101 -10.54 -11.34 14.74
C THR A 101 -9.75 -11.71 13.49
N SER A 102 -9.77 -10.84 12.46
CA SER A 102 -8.95 -11.01 11.26
C SER A 102 -7.54 -10.47 11.47
N ARG A 103 -6.56 -11.01 10.75
CA ARG A 103 -5.16 -10.58 10.89
C ARG A 103 -4.40 -10.60 9.57
N LEU A 104 -3.68 -9.51 9.32
CA LEU A 104 -2.65 -9.43 8.28
C LEU A 104 -1.30 -9.77 8.95
N THR A 105 -0.63 -10.80 8.48
CA THR A 105 0.60 -11.33 9.09
C THR A 105 1.53 -11.96 8.06
N ILE A 106 2.78 -12.22 8.45
CA ILE A 106 3.70 -13.07 7.67
C ILE A 106 3.45 -14.53 8.04
N ALA A 107 3.18 -15.36 7.03
CA ALA A 107 3.02 -16.81 7.17
C ALA A 107 4.39 -17.52 7.24
N PRO A 108 4.45 -18.79 7.71
CA PRO A 108 5.71 -19.52 7.83
C PRO A 108 6.48 -19.69 6.51
N ASP A 109 5.78 -19.68 5.37
CA ASP A 109 6.36 -19.73 4.04
C ASP A 109 6.94 -18.37 3.56
N GLY A 110 6.84 -17.33 4.38
CA GLY A 110 7.31 -15.98 4.09
C GLY A 110 6.30 -15.11 3.35
N ASN A 111 5.11 -15.62 2.99
CA ASN A 111 4.07 -14.82 2.35
C ASN A 111 3.42 -13.83 3.32
N LEU A 112 3.05 -12.66 2.83
CA LEU A 112 2.13 -11.78 3.55
C LEU A 112 0.70 -12.27 3.28
N VAL A 113 -0.01 -12.65 4.34
CA VAL A 113 -1.34 -13.25 4.27
C VAL A 113 -2.35 -12.48 5.11
N LEU A 114 -3.58 -12.43 4.61
CA LEU A 114 -4.76 -12.02 5.37
C LEU A 114 -5.56 -13.25 5.74
N LEU A 115 -5.74 -13.47 7.03
CA LEU A 115 -6.56 -14.55 7.59
C LEU A 115 -7.83 -13.97 8.19
N ASP A 116 -8.97 -14.62 7.92
CA ASP A 116 -10.26 -14.27 8.51
C ASP A 116 -10.42 -14.80 9.95
N SER A 117 -11.60 -14.60 10.53
CA SER A 117 -11.93 -15.03 11.90
C SER A 117 -11.80 -16.53 12.13
N SER A 118 -11.95 -17.35 11.09
CA SER A 118 -11.79 -18.81 11.16
C SER A 118 -10.33 -19.25 10.97
N GLY A 119 -9.43 -18.30 10.70
CA GLY A 119 -8.07 -18.59 10.25
C GLY A 119 -7.98 -19.00 8.79
N SER A 120 -9.07 -18.88 8.02
CA SER A 120 -9.08 -19.18 6.59
C SER A 120 -8.40 -18.06 5.80
N LEU A 121 -7.71 -18.45 4.73
CA LEU A 121 -6.98 -17.51 3.87
C LEU A 121 -7.96 -16.66 3.05
N ALA A 122 -7.98 -15.34 3.32
CA ALA A 122 -8.76 -14.38 2.55
C ALA A 122 -7.96 -13.76 1.40
N TRP A 123 -6.64 -13.57 1.57
CA TRP A 123 -5.74 -13.02 0.56
C TRP A 123 -4.28 -13.38 0.86
N SER A 124 -3.42 -13.48 -0.16
CA SER A 124 -1.97 -13.74 -0.04
C SER A 124 -1.21 -13.06 -1.17
N THR A 125 0.06 -12.73 -0.94
CA THR A 125 1.00 -12.27 -1.96
C THR A 125 1.35 -13.34 -3.00
N ASN A 126 1.17 -14.62 -2.69
CA ASN A 126 1.47 -15.76 -3.57
C ASN A 126 2.89 -15.70 -4.18
N THR A 127 3.88 -15.31 -3.38
CA THR A 127 5.27 -15.31 -3.81
C THR A 127 5.79 -16.74 -3.84
N SER A 128 6.51 -17.09 -4.89
CA SER A 128 7.19 -18.39 -5.07
C SER A 128 8.48 -18.51 -4.24
N THR A 129 8.65 -17.67 -3.22
CA THR A 129 9.95 -17.35 -2.64
C THR A 129 10.47 -18.44 -1.69
N ARG A 130 11.64 -19.00 -2.03
CA ARG A 130 12.51 -19.81 -1.17
C ARG A 130 13.06 -19.08 0.07
N ALA A 131 12.75 -17.80 0.28
CA ALA A 131 13.22 -17.05 1.44
C ALA A 131 12.62 -17.59 2.76
N GLY A 132 11.36 -18.03 2.75
CA GLY A 132 10.75 -18.72 3.90
C GLY A 132 11.28 -20.13 4.14
N SER A 133 11.97 -20.75 3.16
CA SER A 133 12.60 -22.07 3.31
C SER A 133 14.04 -22.02 3.82
N ASN A 134 14.65 -20.84 3.91
CA ASN A 134 15.96 -20.67 4.55
C ASN A 134 15.71 -20.28 6.01
N GLU A 135 15.94 -21.22 6.94
CA GLU A 135 15.59 -21.11 8.38
C GLU A 135 16.09 -19.84 9.11
N ASN A 136 17.03 -19.08 8.53
CA ASN A 136 17.58 -17.85 9.10
C ASN A 136 17.07 -16.53 8.49
N THR A 137 16.14 -16.55 7.52
CA THR A 137 15.66 -15.30 6.89
C THR A 137 14.33 -14.86 7.47
N THR A 138 14.36 -13.79 8.27
CA THR A 138 13.11 -13.13 8.71
C THR A 138 12.57 -12.25 7.59
N VAL A 139 11.31 -12.45 7.21
CA VAL A 139 10.61 -11.65 6.19
C VAL A 139 9.66 -10.68 6.88
N VAL A 140 9.59 -9.45 6.37
CA VAL A 140 8.70 -8.39 6.86
C VAL A 140 8.04 -7.65 5.70
N ALA A 141 6.86 -7.10 5.93
CA ALA A 141 6.20 -6.18 5.02
C ALA A 141 6.28 -4.75 5.53
N VAL A 142 6.77 -3.81 4.73
CA VAL A 142 7.05 -2.42 5.11
C VAL A 142 6.28 -1.45 4.21
N LEU A 143 5.55 -0.51 4.81
CA LEU A 143 4.85 0.56 4.09
C LEU A 143 5.77 1.76 3.90
N LEU A 144 6.14 2.03 2.65
CA LEU A 144 7.01 3.14 2.29
C LEU A 144 6.25 4.48 2.14
N ASP A 145 6.96 5.59 2.20
CA ASP A 145 6.39 6.95 1.99
C ASP A 145 5.92 7.22 0.56
N THR A 146 6.27 6.35 -0.39
CA THR A 146 5.69 6.34 -1.73
C THR A 146 4.26 5.78 -1.75
N GLY A 147 3.85 5.10 -0.67
CA GLY A 147 2.61 4.33 -0.59
C GLY A 147 2.78 2.89 -1.07
N ASN A 148 4.01 2.48 -1.43
CA ASN A 148 4.31 1.11 -1.80
C ASN A 148 4.46 0.25 -0.54
N LEU A 149 3.66 -0.81 -0.41
CA LEU A 149 3.86 -1.88 0.56
C LEU A 149 4.80 -2.92 -0.05
N VAL A 150 5.94 -3.15 0.60
CA VAL A 150 7.01 -4.03 0.10
C VAL A 150 7.22 -5.20 1.06
N LEU A 151 7.27 -6.42 0.53
CA LEU A 151 7.69 -7.62 1.24
C LEU A 151 9.17 -7.87 0.95
N ALA A 152 10.00 -7.95 1.97
CA ALA A 152 11.44 -8.17 1.81
C ALA A 152 12.06 -8.87 3.04
N PRO A 153 13.26 -9.47 2.92
CA PRO A 153 14.06 -9.88 4.06
C PRO A 153 14.35 -8.68 4.97
N SER A 154 14.18 -8.84 6.28
CA SER A 154 14.46 -7.77 7.25
C SER A 154 15.94 -7.37 7.27
N SER A 155 16.83 -8.29 6.90
CA SER A 155 18.28 -8.06 6.80
C SER A 155 18.69 -7.31 5.53
N LYS A 156 17.85 -7.32 4.48
CA LYS A 156 18.18 -6.76 3.16
C LYS A 156 16.93 -6.30 2.41
N ALA A 157 16.50 -5.08 2.72
CA ALA A 157 15.31 -4.47 2.12
C ALA A 157 15.41 -4.25 0.60
N SER A 158 16.62 -4.29 0.01
CA SER A 158 16.80 -4.22 -1.45
C SER A 158 16.29 -5.45 -2.19
N ASP A 159 16.19 -6.59 -1.50
CA ASP A 159 15.81 -7.87 -2.10
C ASP A 159 14.28 -8.00 -2.03
N VAL A 160 13.60 -7.14 -2.79
CA VAL A 160 12.14 -7.09 -2.86
C VAL A 160 11.60 -8.43 -3.36
N LEU A 161 10.79 -9.06 -2.53
CA LEU A 161 10.11 -10.34 -2.81
C LEU A 161 8.75 -10.10 -3.48
N TRP A 162 8.08 -9.02 -3.09
CA TRP A 162 6.79 -8.60 -3.60
C TRP A 162 6.57 -7.11 -3.29
N GLN A 163 5.80 -6.42 -4.13
CA GLN A 163 5.41 -5.05 -3.87
C GLN A 163 4.03 -4.71 -4.42
N SER A 164 3.28 -3.87 -3.70
CA SER A 164 1.94 -3.44 -4.10
C SER A 164 1.91 -2.66 -5.42
N PHE A 165 3.02 -2.01 -5.78
CA PHE A 165 3.15 -1.28 -7.05
C PHE A 165 3.15 -2.19 -8.28
N ASP A 166 3.34 -3.50 -8.11
CA ASP A 166 3.19 -4.52 -9.17
C ASP A 166 1.81 -5.19 -9.15
N HIS A 167 0.88 -4.65 -8.34
CA HIS A 167 -0.51 -5.08 -8.27
C HIS A 167 -1.45 -3.86 -8.16
N VAL A 168 -1.41 -3.02 -9.19
CA VAL A 168 -2.23 -1.80 -9.26
C VAL A 168 -3.72 -2.15 -9.34
N GLY A 169 -4.53 -1.45 -8.53
CA GLY A 169 -5.99 -1.56 -8.55
C GLY A 169 -6.62 -0.52 -9.48
N ASP A 170 -7.52 0.31 -8.95
CA ASP A 170 -8.13 1.41 -9.69
C ASP A 170 -7.30 2.70 -9.66
N THR A 171 -6.25 2.75 -8.86
CA THR A 171 -5.50 3.97 -8.57
C THR A 171 -4.03 3.80 -8.92
N TRP A 172 -3.51 4.75 -9.71
CA TRP A 172 -2.09 4.83 -10.06
C TRP A 172 -1.41 5.96 -9.27
N LEU A 173 -0.51 5.58 -8.36
CA LEU A 173 0.26 6.48 -7.52
C LEU A 173 1.58 6.91 -8.19
N PRO A 174 2.17 8.05 -7.76
CA PRO A 174 3.48 8.47 -8.24
C PRO A 174 4.55 7.40 -7.95
N GLY A 175 5.40 7.12 -8.93
CA GLY A 175 6.45 6.11 -8.88
C GLY A 175 6.00 4.70 -9.26
N ALA A 176 4.70 4.38 -9.23
CA ALA A 176 4.20 3.12 -9.75
C ALA A 176 4.27 3.10 -11.29
N LYS A 177 4.30 1.91 -11.89
CA LYS A 177 4.34 1.73 -13.34
C LYS A 177 3.02 1.15 -13.85
N LEU A 178 2.53 1.66 -14.98
CA LEU A 178 1.64 0.90 -15.84
C LEU A 178 2.51 0.35 -16.97
N TRP A 179 2.57 -0.98 -17.10
CA TRP A 179 3.61 -1.64 -17.86
C TRP A 179 3.07 -2.81 -18.69
N LEU A 180 3.83 -3.18 -19.72
CA LEU A 180 3.63 -4.37 -20.55
C LEU A 180 4.98 -5.05 -20.76
N ASP A 181 5.04 -6.36 -20.51
CA ASP A 181 6.20 -7.20 -20.80
C ASP A 181 6.13 -7.69 -22.24
N LYS A 182 7.16 -7.40 -23.03
CA LYS A 182 7.19 -7.68 -24.46
C LYS A 182 7.25 -9.17 -24.78
N SER A 183 7.76 -9.98 -23.85
CA SER A 183 8.00 -11.42 -24.07
C SER A 183 6.77 -12.28 -23.77
N SER A 184 6.08 -11.98 -22.67
CA SER A 184 4.93 -12.72 -22.18
C SER A 184 3.60 -12.07 -22.57
N GLY A 185 3.61 -10.79 -22.94
CA GLY A 185 2.40 -9.99 -23.13
C GLY A 185 1.69 -9.65 -21.81
N ALA A 186 2.27 -9.98 -20.65
CA ALA A 186 1.71 -9.62 -19.36
C ALA A 186 1.61 -8.10 -19.24
N VAL A 187 0.50 -7.62 -18.68
CA VAL A 187 0.19 -6.20 -18.61
C VAL A 187 -0.31 -5.83 -17.22
N GLN A 188 0.18 -4.70 -16.72
CA GLN A 188 -0.37 -4.01 -15.56
C GLN A 188 -1.04 -2.70 -16.00
N GLY A 189 -2.36 -2.68 -15.87
CA GLY A 189 -3.19 -1.51 -16.07
C GLY A 189 -3.80 -0.97 -14.78
N MET A 190 -4.80 -0.09 -14.92
CA MET A 190 -5.72 0.29 -13.85
C MET A 190 -7.10 -0.30 -14.14
N THR A 191 -7.72 -0.91 -13.14
CA THR A 191 -9.09 -1.45 -13.26
C THR A 191 -10.01 -0.77 -12.27
N SER A 192 -11.11 -0.20 -12.78
CA SER A 192 -12.16 0.44 -11.97
C SER A 192 -12.64 -0.45 -10.82
N TRP A 193 -13.20 0.20 -9.81
CA TRP A 193 -14.11 -0.44 -8.87
C TRP A 193 -15.42 -0.82 -9.58
N ARG A 194 -16.10 -1.88 -9.12
CA ARG A 194 -17.38 -2.32 -9.68
C ARG A 194 -18.47 -1.27 -9.51
N ALA A 195 -18.49 -0.64 -8.35
CA ALA A 195 -19.41 0.44 -8.02
C ALA A 195 -18.80 1.36 -6.98
N ARG A 196 -19.43 2.52 -6.75
CA ARG A 196 -19.09 3.34 -5.58
C ARG A 196 -19.34 2.51 -4.33
N GLY A 197 -18.33 2.40 -3.47
CA GLY A 197 -18.43 1.59 -2.26
C GLY A 197 -18.10 0.10 -2.46
N ASP A 198 -17.86 -0.38 -3.68
CA ASP A 198 -17.52 -1.78 -3.95
C ASP A 198 -16.16 -1.91 -4.67
N PRO A 199 -15.08 -2.26 -3.96
CA PRO A 199 -13.72 -2.32 -4.52
C PRO A 199 -13.44 -3.51 -5.44
N THR A 200 -14.39 -4.43 -5.58
CA THR A 200 -14.28 -5.55 -6.52
C THR A 200 -13.96 -5.05 -7.94
N PRO A 201 -13.25 -5.84 -8.77
CA PRO A 201 -12.99 -5.51 -10.18
C PRO A 201 -14.27 -5.10 -10.91
N GLY A 202 -14.24 -3.87 -11.40
CA GLY A 202 -15.26 -3.28 -12.24
C GLY A 202 -15.00 -3.51 -13.72
N PRO A 203 -15.90 -3.01 -14.56
CA PRO A 203 -15.89 -3.34 -15.98
C PRO A 203 -14.80 -2.59 -16.77
N TYR A 204 -14.33 -1.44 -16.29
CA TYR A 204 -13.40 -0.59 -17.04
C TYR A 204 -11.94 -0.85 -16.67
N THR A 205 -11.09 -1.01 -17.69
CA THR A 205 -9.64 -1.18 -17.53
C THR A 205 -8.90 -0.27 -18.51
N LEU A 206 -7.89 0.46 -18.03
CA LEU A 206 -6.90 1.15 -18.86
C LEU A 206 -5.62 0.34 -18.85
N GLN A 207 -5.12 -0.06 -20.02
CA GLN A 207 -3.88 -0.83 -20.11
C GLN A 207 -3.11 -0.53 -21.40
N LEU A 208 -1.86 -0.95 -21.44
CA LEU A 208 -1.05 -0.94 -22.65
C LEU A 208 -1.45 -2.08 -23.58
N GLU A 209 -1.43 -1.82 -24.87
CA GLU A 209 -1.60 -2.81 -25.92
C GLU A 209 -0.62 -2.51 -27.07
N ASN A 210 -0.06 -3.55 -27.69
CA ASN A 210 0.73 -3.41 -28.91
C ASN A 210 -0.18 -3.68 -30.11
N THR A 211 -0.48 -2.62 -30.87
CA THR A 211 -1.27 -2.72 -32.09
C THR A 211 -0.45 -2.17 -33.26
N TRP A 212 -0.21 -3.01 -34.27
CA TRP A 212 0.56 -2.68 -35.48
C TRP A 212 1.98 -2.18 -35.19
N GLY A 213 2.65 -2.75 -34.19
CA GLY A 213 4.03 -2.39 -33.83
C GLY A 213 4.15 -1.07 -33.06
N ARG A 214 3.04 -0.55 -32.54
CA ARG A 214 3.00 0.64 -31.69
C ARG A 214 2.28 0.34 -30.39
N TYR A 215 2.77 0.92 -29.30
CA TYR A 215 2.17 0.77 -27.98
C TYR A 215 1.15 1.88 -27.73
N TRP A 216 -0.06 1.48 -27.35
CA TRP A 216 -1.19 2.37 -27.07
C TRP A 216 -1.76 2.11 -25.69
N TYR A 217 -2.27 3.16 -25.05
CA TYR A 217 -3.19 2.96 -23.93
C TYR A 217 -4.61 2.81 -24.47
N VAL A 218 -5.20 1.65 -24.19
CA VAL A 218 -6.57 1.31 -24.58
C VAL A 218 -7.47 1.33 -23.37
N LEU A 219 -8.72 1.74 -23.59
CA LEU A 219 -9.79 1.56 -22.62
C LEU A 219 -10.60 0.32 -23.03
N LEU A 220 -10.71 -0.61 -22.09
CA LEU A 220 -11.52 -1.80 -22.22
C LEU A 220 -12.75 -1.69 -21.33
N ARG A 221 -13.85 -2.30 -21.76
CA ARG A 221 -15.03 -2.53 -20.92
C ARG A 221 -15.44 -4.00 -21.01
N ASN A 222 -15.32 -4.74 -19.91
CA ASN A 222 -15.50 -6.20 -19.87
C ASN A 222 -14.64 -6.89 -20.95
N ASP A 223 -13.35 -6.53 -20.99
CA ASP A 223 -12.35 -7.01 -21.95
C ASP A 223 -12.63 -6.72 -23.43
N ALA A 224 -13.78 -6.12 -23.76
CA ALA A 224 -14.07 -5.61 -25.08
C ALA A 224 -13.44 -4.23 -25.27
N TRP A 225 -12.72 -4.06 -26.37
CA TRP A 225 -12.16 -2.77 -26.79
C TRP A 225 -13.26 -1.72 -26.90
N ARG A 226 -13.04 -0.55 -26.29
CA ARG A 226 -13.98 0.59 -26.34
C ARG A 226 -13.42 1.79 -27.09
N GLY A 227 -12.11 1.88 -27.22
CA GLY A 227 -11.46 3.04 -27.80
C GLY A 227 -10.00 3.12 -27.37
N TYR A 228 -9.20 3.84 -28.16
CA TYR A 228 -7.94 4.36 -27.69
C TYR A 228 -8.20 5.54 -26.75
N TYR A 229 -7.43 5.63 -25.66
CA TYR A 229 -7.37 6.87 -24.89
C TYR A 229 -6.43 7.83 -25.66
N HIS A 230 -6.98 8.56 -26.62
CA HIS A 230 -6.20 9.44 -27.49
C HIS A 230 -5.67 10.67 -26.73
N GLY A 231 -4.35 10.77 -26.63
CA GLY A 231 -3.64 12.02 -26.90
C GLY A 231 -3.27 12.08 -28.38
N ALA A 232 -3.43 13.24 -29.01
CA ALA A 232 -3.19 13.40 -30.45
C ALA A 232 -1.76 13.02 -30.86
N ALA A 233 -1.65 12.45 -32.06
CA ALA A 233 -0.47 11.82 -32.62
C ALA A 233 0.31 12.79 -33.50
N ASP A 234 1.48 13.23 -33.03
CA ASP A 234 2.62 13.75 -33.82
C ASP A 234 3.74 14.37 -32.95
N ASP A 235 3.63 14.33 -31.64
CA ASP A 235 4.76 14.44 -30.72
C ASP A 235 4.41 13.61 -29.46
N MET A 236 5.37 13.05 -28.74
CA MET A 236 5.13 12.18 -27.57
C MET A 236 4.63 12.96 -26.34
N ASP A 237 3.59 13.77 -26.51
CA ASP A 237 2.80 14.33 -25.43
C ASP A 237 1.74 13.30 -25.00
N ILE A 238 2.04 12.59 -23.92
CA ILE A 238 1.11 11.74 -23.17
C ILE A 238 -0.08 12.60 -22.69
N ARG A 239 -1.04 12.90 -23.57
CA ARG A 239 -2.33 13.54 -23.21
C ARG A 239 -3.35 12.49 -22.75
N ILE A 240 -2.93 11.60 -21.85
CA ILE A 240 -3.79 10.58 -21.21
C ILE A 240 -4.84 11.24 -20.29
N PHE A 241 -4.76 12.55 -20.05
CA PHE A 241 -5.54 13.21 -19.01
C PHE A 241 -5.93 14.66 -19.35
N THR A 242 -6.54 14.92 -20.50
CA THR A 242 -6.90 16.31 -20.92
C THR A 242 -7.67 17.10 -19.85
N GLY A 243 -8.51 16.46 -19.02
CA GLY A 243 -9.17 17.11 -17.87
C GLY A 243 -8.34 17.22 -16.58
N ALA A 244 -7.27 16.42 -16.42
CA ALA A 244 -6.38 16.52 -15.26
C ALA A 244 -5.14 17.40 -15.52
N LEU A 245 -4.80 17.60 -16.81
CA LEU A 245 -3.63 18.36 -17.23
C LEU A 245 -3.74 19.85 -16.86
N ASP A 246 -4.93 20.45 -16.95
CA ASP A 246 -5.12 21.86 -16.61
C ASP A 246 -4.85 22.15 -15.12
N ALA A 247 -5.19 21.21 -14.23
CA ALA A 247 -4.83 21.29 -12.82
C ALA A 247 -3.35 20.94 -12.57
N ALA A 248 -2.81 19.97 -13.33
CA ALA A 248 -1.47 19.45 -13.16
C ALA A 248 -0.38 20.38 -13.71
N ALA A 249 -0.66 21.22 -14.71
CA ALA A 249 0.28 22.23 -15.23
C ALA A 249 0.76 23.19 -14.12
N SER A 250 -0.02 23.35 -13.06
CA SER A 250 0.34 24.11 -11.86
C SER A 250 1.24 23.37 -10.85
N ALA A 251 1.42 22.05 -10.99
CA ALA A 251 1.98 21.14 -9.98
C ALA A 251 3.36 20.51 -10.30
N ARG A 252 3.99 20.80 -11.45
CA ARG A 252 5.31 20.27 -11.85
C ARG A 252 5.40 18.73 -11.75
N TYR A 253 4.54 18.02 -12.47
CA TYR A 253 4.65 16.57 -12.64
C TYR A 253 5.69 16.22 -13.71
N ASN A 254 6.32 15.06 -13.58
CA ASN A 254 7.23 14.50 -14.59
C ASN A 254 6.71 13.12 -14.99
N PHE A 255 6.16 12.99 -16.20
CA PHE A 255 5.86 11.69 -16.79
C PHE A 255 7.11 11.14 -17.47
N ARG A 256 7.31 9.84 -17.33
CA ARG A 256 8.36 9.12 -18.02
C ARG A 256 7.76 7.93 -18.72
N PHE A 257 7.85 7.93 -20.04
CA PHE A 257 7.63 6.76 -20.87
C PHE A 257 8.98 6.08 -21.10
N VAL A 258 8.99 4.76 -21.00
CA VAL A 258 10.18 3.96 -21.26
C VAL A 258 9.77 2.77 -22.11
N GLU A 259 10.49 2.60 -23.21
CA GLU A 259 10.46 1.40 -24.03
C GLU A 259 11.88 0.85 -24.11
N ASN A 260 12.06 -0.39 -23.68
CA ASN A 260 13.32 -1.12 -23.81
C ASN A 260 13.06 -2.53 -24.36
N ASP A 261 14.08 -3.39 -24.43
CA ASP A 261 13.96 -4.72 -25.03
C ASP A 261 13.05 -5.68 -24.24
N ARG A 262 12.77 -5.38 -22.96
CA ARG A 262 11.98 -6.24 -22.07
C ARG A 262 10.57 -5.72 -21.82
N GLU A 263 10.45 -4.44 -21.46
CA GLU A 263 9.19 -3.84 -21.02
C GLU A 263 8.93 -2.49 -21.68
N VAL A 264 7.64 -2.17 -21.77
CA VAL A 264 7.14 -0.83 -22.07
C VAL A 264 6.36 -0.35 -20.86
N TYR A 265 6.65 0.85 -20.37
CA TYR A 265 5.90 1.39 -19.23
C TYR A 265 5.82 2.90 -19.22
N VAL A 266 4.81 3.39 -18.49
CA VAL A 266 4.74 4.78 -18.05
C VAL A 266 4.81 4.84 -16.53
N THR A 267 5.54 5.82 -16.02
CA THR A 267 5.53 6.23 -14.61
C THR A 267 5.41 7.75 -14.52
N TYR A 268 5.04 8.26 -13.35
CA TYR A 268 5.04 9.70 -13.11
C TYR A 268 5.49 10.01 -11.69
N GLY A 269 6.02 11.21 -11.49
CA GLY A 269 6.46 11.70 -10.20
C GLY A 269 6.22 13.20 -10.03
N PHE A 270 6.46 13.68 -8.81
CA PHE A 270 6.48 15.10 -8.48
C PHE A 270 7.85 15.47 -7.94
N ALA A 271 8.29 16.70 -8.19
CA ALA A 271 9.48 17.24 -7.54
C ALA A 271 9.32 17.32 -6.01
N ASP A 272 8.10 17.61 -5.55
CA ASP A 272 7.75 17.65 -4.13
C ASP A 272 6.99 16.39 -3.73
N ASN A 273 7.67 15.52 -2.98
CA ASN A 273 7.12 14.25 -2.52
C ASN A 273 6.00 14.41 -1.45
N SER A 274 5.77 15.62 -0.93
CA SER A 274 4.61 15.92 -0.09
C SER A 274 3.31 16.06 -0.89
N THR A 275 3.41 16.19 -2.22
CA THR A 275 2.24 16.37 -3.09
C THR A 275 1.31 15.16 -3.00
N VAL A 276 0.04 15.44 -2.68
CA VAL A 276 -1.06 14.48 -2.70
C VAL A 276 -1.69 14.55 -4.07
N TYR A 277 -1.41 13.55 -4.89
CA TYR A 277 -1.98 13.43 -6.23
C TYR A 277 -2.01 11.96 -6.64
N ARG A 278 -3.07 11.57 -7.35
CA ARG A 278 -3.23 10.24 -7.91
C ARG A 278 -4.06 10.27 -9.19
N PHE A 279 -3.89 9.27 -10.04
CA PHE A 279 -4.83 8.97 -11.12
C PHE A 279 -5.74 7.82 -10.72
N VAL A 280 -7.01 7.88 -11.13
CA VAL A 280 -8.03 6.93 -10.74
C VAL A 280 -8.85 6.53 -11.96
N MET A 281 -8.97 5.23 -12.21
CA MET A 281 -9.97 4.67 -13.11
C MET A 281 -11.34 4.66 -12.39
N ASP A 282 -12.16 5.66 -12.69
CA ASP A 282 -13.48 5.84 -12.07
C ASP A 282 -14.48 4.78 -12.56
N VAL A 283 -15.51 4.52 -11.76
CA VAL A 283 -16.61 3.59 -12.10
C VAL A 283 -17.39 4.00 -13.36
N SER A 284 -17.25 5.25 -13.82
CA SER A 284 -17.79 5.74 -15.09
C SER A 284 -16.94 5.36 -16.32
N GLY A 285 -15.74 4.81 -16.14
CA GLY A 285 -14.79 4.53 -17.21
C GLY A 285 -13.92 5.73 -17.61
N GLN A 286 -13.99 6.83 -16.85
CA GLN A 286 -13.10 7.99 -17.02
C GLN A 286 -11.88 7.87 -16.11
N VAL A 287 -10.72 8.24 -16.63
CA VAL A 287 -9.53 8.39 -15.81
C VAL A 287 -9.47 9.81 -15.25
N LYS A 288 -9.48 9.93 -13.93
CA LYS A 288 -9.49 11.22 -13.22
C LYS A 288 -8.16 11.45 -12.53
N GLY A 289 -7.57 12.61 -12.73
CA GLY A 289 -6.48 13.07 -11.87
C GLY A 289 -7.06 13.80 -10.67
N CYS A 290 -6.63 13.39 -9.49
CA CYS A 290 -7.21 13.84 -8.23
C CYS A 290 -6.09 14.37 -7.35
N TYR A 291 -6.23 15.63 -6.91
CA TYR A 291 -5.23 16.31 -6.09
C TYR A 291 -5.79 16.59 -4.69
N GLY A 292 -4.91 16.54 -3.70
CA GLY A 292 -5.21 16.87 -2.31
C GLY A 292 -5.07 18.37 -2.05
N TRP A 293 -5.85 18.84 -1.07
CA TRP A 293 -5.87 20.22 -0.60
C TRP A 293 -4.46 20.77 -0.29
N ARG A 294 -4.10 21.90 -0.90
CA ARG A 294 -3.01 22.77 -0.43
C ARG A 294 -3.65 23.95 0.33
N PRO A 295 -3.06 24.45 1.44
CA PRO A 295 -3.62 25.55 2.23
C PRO A 295 -3.93 26.86 1.46
N ARG A 296 -3.46 27.00 0.22
CA ARG A 296 -3.53 28.24 -0.57
C ARG A 296 -4.32 28.18 -1.88
N ARG A 297 -4.80 27.03 -2.34
CA ARG A 297 -5.59 26.96 -3.58
C ARG A 297 -6.70 25.91 -3.44
N ARG A 298 -7.95 26.37 -3.53
CA ARG A 298 -9.14 25.51 -3.56
C ARG A 298 -9.06 24.62 -4.78
N GLY A 299 -9.22 23.33 -4.58
CA GLY A 299 -9.65 22.47 -5.66
C GLY A 299 -10.11 21.12 -5.14
N THR A 300 -10.78 20.41 -6.04
CA THR A 300 -11.69 19.33 -5.70
C THR A 300 -10.91 18.06 -5.37
N LEU A 301 -10.99 17.62 -4.11
CA LEU A 301 -10.69 16.23 -3.79
C LEU A 301 -11.68 15.40 -4.62
N CYS A 302 -11.23 14.45 -5.43
CA CYS A 302 -12.13 13.39 -5.89
C CYS A 302 -12.49 12.54 -4.66
N THR A 303 -13.42 13.02 -3.84
CA THR A 303 -14.07 12.22 -2.83
C THR A 303 -14.92 11.20 -3.56
N ARG A 304 -14.88 9.95 -3.09
CA ARG A 304 -15.81 8.91 -3.57
C ARG A 304 -17.24 9.14 -3.04
N SER A 305 -17.39 10.07 -2.09
CA SER A 305 -18.64 10.55 -1.51
C SER A 305 -19.19 11.76 -2.29
N PRO A 306 -20.54 11.92 -2.34
CA PRO A 306 -21.27 12.82 -3.23
C PRO A 306 -20.88 14.30 -3.14
#